data_AF-A0A2G2IIU5-F1
#
_entry.id   AF-A0A2G2IIU5-F1
#
_cell.length_a   1.000
_cell.length_b   1.000
_cell.length_c   1.000
_cell.angle_alpha   90.00
_cell.angle_beta   90.00
_cell.angle_gamma   90.00
#
_symmetry.space_group_name_H-M   'P 1'
#
loop_
_entity.id
_entity.type
_entity.pdbx_description
1 polymer ?
#
loop_
_entity_poly.entity_id
_entity_poly.type
_entity_poly.pdbx_seq_one_letter_code
_entity_poly.pdbx_strand_id
1 'polypeptide(L)' 'MSKNSMSTAAAARIQSASAKSNGGSVSKGTFAARAQSAASNSGSTPPPNGPSTTGNPSGGGRGNNPPKGK' A
#
# COMPACT_ATOMS: atom_id res chain seq x y z
N MET A 1 -7.45 -14.82 -8.36
CA MET A 1 -6.26 -14.44 -7.57
C MET A 1 -6.67 -13.41 -6.52
N SER A 2 -6.68 -13.79 -5.25
CA SER A 2 -6.77 -12.81 -4.15
C SER A 2 -5.50 -11.96 -4.22
N LYS A 3 -5.63 -10.66 -4.51
CA LYS A 3 -4.50 -9.73 -4.44
C LYS A 3 -3.89 -9.83 -3.04
N ASN A 4 -2.56 -9.74 -2.92
CA ASN A 4 -1.84 -9.59 -1.65
C ASN A 4 -2.14 -8.23 -0.96
N SER A 5 -3.42 -7.85 -0.91
CA SER A 5 -3.89 -6.63 -0.26
C SER A 5 -3.72 -6.77 1.25
N MET A 6 -3.27 -5.68 1.88
CA MET A 6 -3.14 -5.62 3.32
C MET A 6 -4.49 -5.91 3.98
N SER A 7 -4.54 -6.88 4.91
CA SER A 7 -5.75 -7.17 5.65
C SER A 7 -6.04 -6.06 6.67
N THR A 8 -7.30 -5.62 6.75
CA THR A 8 -7.77 -4.64 7.74
C THR A 8 -7.45 -5.09 9.17
N ALA A 9 -7.60 -6.39 9.46
CA ALA A 9 -7.29 -6.95 10.78
C ALA A 9 -5.78 -6.86 11.10
N ALA A 10 -4.92 -7.11 10.12
CA ALA A 10 -3.48 -6.96 10.28
C ALA A 10 -3.10 -5.49 10.49
N ALA A 11 -3.69 -4.58 9.73
CA ALA A 11 -3.45 -3.14 9.88
C ALA A 11 -3.89 -2.62 11.25
N ALA A 12 -5.03 -3.07 11.77
CA ALA A 12 -5.51 -2.71 13.11
C ALA A 12 -4.54 -3.16 14.22
N ARG A 13 -3.94 -4.36 14.10
CA ARG A 13 -2.91 -4.84 15.04
C ARG A 13 -1.65 -3.98 15.02
N ILE A 14 -1.20 -3.59 13.82
CA ILE A 14 -0.04 -2.71 13.66
C ILE A 14 -0.33 -1.33 14.26
N GLN A 15 -1.51 -0.77 13.97
CA GLN A 15 -1.94 0.51 14.52
C GLN A 15 -1.97 0.48 16.05
N SER A 16 -2.59 -0.54 16.66
CA SER A 16 -2.72 -0.60 18.12
C SER A 16 -1.37 -0.73 18.82
N ALA A 17 -0.45 -1.54 18.29
CA ALA A 17 0.91 -1.66 18.82
C ALA A 17 1.68 -0.34 18.74
N SER A 18 1.64 0.33 17.58
CA SER A 18 2.31 1.63 17.43
C SER A 18 1.68 2.73 18.28
N ALA A 19 0.35 2.78 18.39
CA ALA A 19 -0.34 3.75 19.23
C ALA A 19 0.00 3.57 20.72
N LYS A 20 0.05 2.33 21.21
CA LYS A 20 0.46 2.03 22.60
C LYS A 20 1.85 2.55 22.92
N SER A 21 2.78 2.48 21.98
CA SER A 21 4.15 3.00 22.16
C SER A 21 4.26 4.53 22.07
N ASN A 22 3.29 5.21 21.45
CA ASN A 22 3.36 6.63 21.10
C ASN A 22 2.22 7.46 21.73
N GLY A 23 1.80 7.10 22.95
CA GLY A 23 0.78 7.86 23.70
C GLY A 23 -0.61 7.87 23.04
N GLY A 24 -0.97 6.82 22.31
CA GLY A 24 -2.27 6.67 21.64
C GLY A 24 -2.30 7.18 20.19
N SER A 25 -1.19 7.68 19.66
CA SER A 25 -1.14 8.27 18.32
C SER A 25 -0.29 7.46 17.33
N VAL A 26 -0.58 7.62 16.03
CA VAL A 26 0.27 7.07 14.96
C VAL A 26 0.71 8.23 14.08
N SER A 27 2.02 8.54 14.11
CA SER A 27 2.60 9.61 13.30
C SER A 27 2.52 9.30 11.80
N LYS A 28 2.32 10.35 11.00
CA LYS A 28 2.34 10.26 9.53
C LYS A 28 3.73 9.80 9.05
N GLY A 29 3.76 9.09 7.93
CA GLY A 29 5.00 8.58 7.33
C GLY A 29 5.54 7.29 7.96
N THR A 30 5.04 6.88 9.12
CA THR A 30 5.40 5.61 9.76
C THR A 30 4.86 4.40 9.01
N PHE A 31 5.44 3.23 9.27
CA PHE A 31 4.94 1.97 8.73
C PHE A 31 3.47 1.73 9.09
N ALA A 32 3.06 2.02 10.33
CA ALA A 32 1.67 1.86 10.76
C ALA A 32 0.70 2.72 9.95
N ALA A 33 1.05 3.99 9.70
CA ALA A 33 0.25 4.87 8.85
C ALA A 33 0.13 4.31 7.41
N ARG A 34 1.23 3.76 6.87
CA ARG A 34 1.22 3.14 5.53
C ARG A 34 0.39 1.86 5.49
N ALA A 35 0.44 1.04 6.53
CA ALA A 35 -0.35 -0.20 6.65
C ALA A 35 -1.85 0.10 6.66
N GLN A 36 -2.28 1.12 7.40
CA GLN A 36 -3.68 1.57 7.41
C GLN A 36 -4.12 2.08 6.02
N SER A 37 -3.30 2.89 5.37
CA SER A 37 -3.58 3.38 4.01
C SER A 37 -3.66 2.23 3.01
N ALA A 38 -2.78 1.23 3.11
CA ALA A 38 -2.79 0.07 2.22
C ALA A 38 -4.05 -0.79 2.43
N ALA A 39 -4.49 -0.99 3.68
CA ALA A 39 -5.72 -1.72 3.96
C ALA A 39 -6.96 -0.97 3.45
N SER A 40 -7.00 0.35 3.62
CA SER A 40 -8.11 1.20 3.15
C SER A 40 -8.21 1.25 1.62
N ASN A 41 -7.06 1.20 0.93
CA ASN A 41 -6.97 1.27 -0.53
C ASN A 41 -6.96 -0.12 -1.21
N SER A 42 -7.39 -1.17 -0.50
CA SER A 42 -7.51 -2.55 -1.00
C SER A 42 -8.56 -2.66 -2.11
N GLY A 43 -8.20 -2.23 -3.32
CA GLY A 43 -9.12 -2.13 -4.46
C GLY A 43 -8.63 -1.22 -5.57
N SER A 44 -7.66 -0.35 -5.26
CA SER A 44 -7.01 0.52 -6.23
C SER A 44 -6.29 -0.30 -7.30
N THR A 45 -6.55 -0.01 -8.57
CA THR A 45 -5.74 -0.54 -9.67
C THR A 45 -4.29 -0.11 -9.45
N PRO A 46 -3.31 -1.03 -9.49
CA PRO A 46 -1.91 -0.66 -9.44
C PRO A 46 -1.62 0.40 -10.51
N PRO A 47 -0.80 1.42 -10.21
CA PRO A 47 -0.45 2.41 -11.21
C PRO A 47 0.17 1.72 -12.44
N PRO A 48 0.05 2.30 -13.65
CA PRO A 48 0.55 1.67 -14.88
C PRO A 48 2.05 1.30 -14.85
N ASN A 49 2.84 2.00 -14.02
CA ASN A 49 4.26 1.77 -13.76
C ASN A 49 4.54 1.08 -12.41
N GLY A 50 3.52 0.48 -11.79
CA GLY A 50 3.67 -0.31 -10.58
C GLY A 50 4.44 -1.62 -10.82
N PRO A 51 4.98 -2.22 -9.75
CA PRO A 51 5.62 -3.54 -9.83
C PRO A 51 4.64 -4.58 -10.38
N SER A 52 5.16 -5.54 -11.13
CA SER A 52 4.35 -6.60 -11.74
C SER A 52 3.67 -7.46 -10.68
N THR A 53 2.36 -7.67 -10.83
CA THR A 53 1.56 -8.53 -9.93
C THR A 53 1.38 -9.94 -10.47
N THR A 54 1.93 -10.24 -11.66
CA THR A 54 1.71 -11.50 -12.38
C THR A 54 2.95 -12.39 -12.42
N GLY A 55 4.00 -12.09 -11.65
CA GLY A 55 5.26 -12.84 -11.64
C GLY A 55 6.14 -12.64 -12.89
N ASN A 56 5.56 -12.21 -14.01
CA ASN A 56 6.30 -11.83 -15.22
C ASN A 56 7.01 -10.49 -15.03
N PRO A 57 8.23 -10.30 -15.56
CA PRO A 57 8.90 -9.01 -15.55
C PRO A 57 8.02 -7.93 -16.21
N SER A 58 8.14 -6.70 -15.69
CA SER A 58 7.54 -5.54 -16.34
C SER A 58 8.06 -5.46 -17.77
N GLY A 59 7.16 -5.34 -18.76
CA GLY A 59 7.56 -5.03 -20.13
C GLY A 59 8.40 -3.74 -20.16
N GLY A 60 9.40 -3.70 -21.04
CA GLY A 60 10.23 -2.50 -21.27
C GLY A 60 9.38 -1.30 -21.71
N GLY A 61 9.86 -0.09 -21.43
CA GLY A 61 9.19 1.17 -21.83
C GLY A 61 8.28 1.79 -20.77
N ARG A 62 8.23 1.24 -19.55
CA ARG A 62 7.58 1.90 -18.41
C ARG A 62 8.52 2.93 -17.80
N GLY A 63 8.35 4.20 -18.17
CA GLY A 63 9.03 5.32 -17.52
C GLY A 63 8.39 5.71 -16.18
N ASN A 64 9.10 6.50 -15.38
CA ASN A 64 8.58 7.07 -14.13
C ASN A 64 7.58 8.22 -14.36
N ASN A 65 7.16 8.47 -15.61
CA ASN A 65 6.26 9.55 -15.95
C ASN A 65 4.84 9.21 -15.48
N PRO A 66 4.08 10.18 -14.92
CA PRO A 66 2.67 9.96 -14.62
C PRO A 66 1.89 9.53 -15.88
N PRO A 67 0.79 8.76 -15.71
CA PRO A 67 -0.08 8.41 -16.83
C PRO A 67 -0.54 9.70 -17.53
N LYS A 68 -0.39 9.77 -18.86
CA LYS A 68 -0.93 10.88 -19.64
C LYS A 68 -2.45 10.92 -19.41
N GLY A 69 -2.96 12.10 -19.04
CA GLY A 69 -4.38 12.37 -18.98
C GLY A 69 -5.03 12.07 -20.34
N LYS A 70 -6.30 11.65 -20.31
CA LYS A 70 -7.11 11.45 -21.52
C LYS A 70 -7.39 12.78 -22.20
#